data_AF-A0AAW1LE50-F1
#
_entry.id   AF-A0AAW1LE50-F1
#
_cell.length_a   1.000
_cell.length_b   1.000
_cell.length_c   1.000
_cell.angle_alpha   90.00
_cell.angle_beta   90.00
_cell.angle_gamma   90.00
#
_symmetry.space_group_name_H-M   'P 1'
#
loop_
_entity.id
_entity.type
_entity.pdbx_description
1 polymer ?
#
loop_
_entity_poly.entity_id
_entity_poly.type
_entity_poly.pdbx_seq_one_letter_code
_entity_poly.pdbx_strand_id
1 'polypeptide(L)' 'MGLAPEIPEDLYHLIKKAVVIRKHLERNRKDKDSKFRLILVESRIHRLARYYKKTKKHVG' A
#
# COMPACT_ATOMS: atom_id res chain seq x y z
N MET A 1 -24.23 12.10 -1.84
CA MET A 1 -23.29 12.16 -0.70
C MET A 1 -22.23 11.10 -0.95
N GLY A 2 -21.01 11.50 -1.31
CA GLY A 2 -19.92 10.56 -1.55
C GLY A 2 -19.38 10.08 -0.20
N LEU A 3 -19.67 8.84 0.18
CA LEU A 3 -19.10 8.25 1.39
C LEU A 3 -17.58 8.29 1.25
N ALA A 4 -16.91 9.03 2.14
CA ALA A 4 -15.46 9.03 2.21
C ALA A 4 -14.99 7.57 2.34
N PRO A 5 -13.98 7.13 1.57
CA PRO A 5 -13.54 5.76 1.61
C PRO A 5 -13.13 5.38 3.04
N GLU A 6 -13.59 4.20 3.50
CA GLU A 6 -13.25 3.61 4.79
C GLU A 6 -11.72 3.48 4.98
N ILE A 7 -11.00 3.47 3.85
CA ILE A 7 -9.56 3.43 3.72
C ILE A 7 -9.04 4.84 3.40
N PRO A 8 -8.04 5.34 4.16
CA PRO A 8 -7.36 6.59 3.83
C PRO A 8 -6.81 6.61 2.39
N GLU A 9 -6.96 7.74 1.71
CA GLU A 9 -6.61 7.92 0.29
C GLU A 9 -5.13 7.58 -0.01
N ASP A 10 -4.23 7.92 0.90
CA ASP A 10 -2.80 7.61 0.80
C ASP A 10 -2.52 6.10 0.84
N LEU A 11 -3.25 5.37 1.69
CA LEU A 11 -3.14 3.92 1.77
C LEU A 11 -3.70 3.25 0.50
N TYR A 12 -4.84 3.75 0.01
CA TYR A 12 -5.44 3.29 -1.25
C TYR A 12 -4.48 3.43 -2.44
N HIS A 13 -3.84 4.60 -2.59
CA HIS A 13 -2.88 4.85 -3.67
C HIS A 13 -1.68 3.90 -3.62
N LEU A 14 -1.15 3.62 -2.44
CA LEU A 14 -0.03 2.69 -2.29
C LEU A 14 -0.43 1.25 -2.62
N ILE A 15 -1.61 0.81 -2.20
CA ILE A 15 -2.14 -0.52 -2.53
C ILE A 15 -2.30 -0.65 -4.05
N LYS A 16 -2.91 0.36 -4.70
CA LYS A 16 -3.06 0.39 -6.16
C LYS A 16 -1.71 0.28 -6.87
N LYS A 17 -0.69 1.02 -6.39
CA LYS A 17 0.67 0.94 -6.93
C LYS A 17 1.30 -0.45 -6.76
N ALA A 18 1.14 -1.08 -5.60
CA ALA A 18 1.64 -2.43 -5.34
C ALA A 18 0.99 -3.48 -6.28
N VAL A 19 -0.32 -3.36 -6.55
CA VAL A 19 -1.04 -4.23 -7.49
C VAL A 19 -0.46 -4.11 -8.91
N VAL A 20 -0.21 -2.89 -9.39
CA VAL A 20 0.39 -2.67 -10.72
C VAL A 20 1.79 -3.29 -10.80
N ILE A 21 2.63 -3.10 -9.77
CA ILE A 21 3.99 -3.66 -9.76
C ILE A 21 3.97 -5.20 -9.73
N ARG A 22 3.06 -5.82 -8.96
CA ARG A 22 2.89 -7.29 -9.00
C ARG A 22 2.54 -7.77 -10.40
N LYS A 23 1.55 -7.12 -11.05
CA LYS A 23 1.14 -7.49 -12.42
C LYS A 23 2.28 -7.37 -13.43
N HIS A 24 3.13 -6.35 -13.28
CA HIS A 24 4.35 -6.22 -14.08
C HIS A 24 5.33 -7.38 -13.84
N LEU A 25 5.55 -7.74 -12.58
CA LEU A 25 6.47 -8.81 -12.17
C LEU A 25 6.00 -10.22 -12.54
N GLU A 26 4.68 -10.44 -12.71
CA GLU A 26 4.14 -11.70 -13.22
C GLU A 26 4.72 -12.04 -14.60
N ARG A 27 4.86 -11.03 -15.46
CA ARG A 27 5.46 -11.16 -16.80
C ARG A 27 6.98 -10.99 -16.78
N ASN A 28 7.50 -10.15 -15.88
CA ASN A 28 8.91 -9.78 -15.81
C ASN A 28 9.59 -10.31 -14.54
N ARG A 29 9.54 -11.64 -14.32
CA ARG A 29 9.99 -12.28 -13.06
C ARG A 29 11.46 -12.03 -12.69
N LYS A 30 12.30 -11.62 -13.65
CA LYS A 30 13.73 -11.31 -13.45
C LYS A 30 14.02 -9.84 -13.14
N ASP A 31 13.02 -8.95 -13.22
CA ASP A 31 13.18 -7.53 -12.94
C ASP A 31 13.43 -7.30 -11.44
N LYS A 32 14.70 -7.10 -11.08
CA LYS A 32 15.14 -6.90 -9.70
C LYS A 32 14.78 -5.51 -9.16
N ASP A 33 14.78 -4.49 -10.02
CA ASP A 33 14.45 -3.11 -9.62
C ASP A 33 12.96 -3.02 -9.24
N SER A 34 12.07 -3.59 -10.05
CA SER A 34 10.64 -3.64 -9.75
C SER A 34 10.34 -4.43 -8.48
N LYS A 35 11.09 -5.52 -8.20
CA LYS A 35 10.97 -6.26 -6.92
C LYS A 35 11.37 -5.41 -5.73
N PHE A 36 12.50 -4.70 -5.83
CA PHE A 36 12.95 -3.80 -4.77
C PHE A 36 11.93 -2.68 -4.51
N ARG A 37 11.39 -2.08 -5.57
CA ARG A 37 10.32 -1.07 -5.46
C ARG A 37 9.05 -1.63 -4.81
N LEU A 38 8.66 -2.87 -5.12
CA LEU A 38 7.52 -3.52 -4.49
C LEU A 38 7.72 -3.61 -2.96
N ILE A 39 8.88 -4.09 -2.51
CA ILE A 39 9.22 -4.22 -1.08
C ILE A 39 9.14 -2.86 -0.36
N LEU A 40 9.62 -1.78 -1.00
CA LEU A 40 9.53 -0.43 -0.44
C LEU A 40 8.08 0.05 -0.31
N VAL A 41 7.24 -0.21 -1.31
CA VAL A 41 5.82 0.14 -1.28
C VAL A 41 5.09 -0.65 -0.20
N GLU A 42 5.30 -1.95 -0.11
CA GLU A 42 4.71 -2.81 0.94
C GLU A 42 5.15 -2.39 2.35
N SER A 43 6.41 -2.00 2.53
CA SER A 43 6.92 -1.47 3.81
C SER A 43 6.21 -0.18 4.21
N ARG A 44 5.94 0.73 3.24
CA ARG A 44 5.19 1.97 3.50
C ARG A 44 3.74 1.70 3.85
N ILE A 45 3.08 0.78 3.15
CA ILE A 45 1.70 0.34 3.44
C ILE A 45 1.62 -0.18 4.87
N HIS A 46 2.53 -1.08 5.27
CA HIS A 46 2.56 -1.61 6.63
C HIS A 46 2.75 -0.53 7.69
N ARG A 47 3.61 0.47 7.44
CA ARG A 47 3.82 1.57 8.38
C ARG A 47 2.56 2.44 8.55
N LEU A 48 1.90 2.79 7.45
CA LEU A 48 0.68 3.59 7.47
C LEU A 48 -0.49 2.82 8.09
N ALA A 49 -0.67 1.55 7.74
CA ALA A 49 -1.68 0.70 8.36
C ALA A 49 -1.48 0.62 9.89
N ARG A 50 -0.24 0.49 10.37
CA ARG A 50 0.08 0.55 11.81
C ARG A 50 -0.25 1.91 12.42
N TYR A 51 0.09 3.01 11.75
CA TYR A 51 -0.24 4.35 12.21
C TYR A 51 -1.76 4.52 12.38
N TYR A 52 -2.55 4.22 11.35
CA TYR A 52 -4.00 4.34 11.42
C TYR A 52 -4.62 3.41 12.47
N LYS A 53 -4.11 2.18 12.64
CA LYS A 53 -4.54 1.27 13.71
C LYS A 53 -4.23 1.80 15.11
N LYS A 54 -3.06 2.42 15.29
CA LYS A 54 -2.65 3.03 16.58
C LYS A 54 -3.48 4.28 16.89
N THR A 55 -3.65 5.17 15.91
CA THR A 55 -4.41 6.42 16.08
C THR A 55 -5.89 6.14 16.34
N LYS A 56 -6.50 5.16 15.68
CA LYS A 56 -7.89 4.74 15.97
C LYS A 56 -8.06 4.09 17.36
N LYS A 57 -6.99 3.58 17.99
CA LYS A 57 -7.04 3.01 19.34
C LYS A 57 -6.94 4.03 20.48
N HIS A 58 -6.55 5.27 20.19
CA HIS A 58 -6.42 6.35 21.19
C HIS A 58 -7.66 7.24 21.30
N VAL A 59 -8.72 6.94 20.55
CA VAL A 59 -10.05 7.58 20.65
C VAL A 59 -11.05 6.50 21.09
N GLY A 60 -10.80 5.95 22.27
CA GLY A 60 -11.66 4.97 22.94
C GLY A 60 -11.51 5.14 24.44
#